data_AF-A0A444W475-F1
#
_entry.id   AF-A0A444W475-F1
#
_cell.length_a   1.000
_cell.length_b   1.000
_cell.length_c   1.000
_cell.angle_alpha   90.00
_cell.angle_beta   90.00
_cell.angle_gamma   90.00
#
_symmetry.space_group_name_H-M   'P 1'
#
loop_
_entity.id
_entity.type
_entity.pdbx_description
1 polymer ?
#
loop_
_entity_poly.entity_id
_entity_poly.type
_entity_poly.pdbx_seq_one_letter_code
_entity_poly.pdbx_strand_id
1 'polypeptide(L)'
;MSFCKAFFLYIFFSFFFNAARAQQSNGYIDGFFLDYIITKDGDTIYGAVKEELFKTYLLKMDDNGSLIRYEADKLKGYRYNGYVNTNKEPKDGIYTGLKYKKDSLDSVQGDYFVKNSDTIYGDVYEPILGSRYIIPKQGKKIKFRGEAGLVYKTGHYIYEYRDKPKVETLDSKEDWLLLLYKGKEVKLYGYATGHQGTCYFIEKDREMHLLRMDENWLDLLNKLFADKPDVLKYFKSGFLGFENIYLAVRYYDEHSN
;
A
#
# COMPACT_ATOMS: atom_id res chain seq x y z
N MET A 1 -12.97 76.92 9.98
CA MET A 1 -11.69 76.55 10.63
C MET A 1 -11.25 75.22 10.02
N SER A 2 -10.31 75.22 9.07
CA SER A 2 -8.83 75.10 9.30
C SER A 2 -8.48 73.74 9.93
N PHE A 3 -7.59 72.86 9.44
CA PHE A 3 -6.60 72.76 8.35
C PHE A 3 -6.51 71.22 8.04
N CYS A 4 -6.33 70.72 6.80
CA CYS A 4 -5.03 70.37 6.16
C CYS A 4 -4.05 69.56 7.05
N LYS A 5 -3.19 68.65 6.61
CA LYS A 5 -2.85 67.91 5.37
C LYS A 5 -1.54 67.16 5.71
N ALA A 6 -1.34 65.94 5.20
CA ALA A 6 -0.06 65.33 4.76
C ALA A 6 -0.42 63.93 4.19
N PHE A 7 -0.25 63.50 2.92
CA PHE A 7 0.65 63.80 1.79
C PHE A 7 2.14 63.75 2.19
N PHE A 8 3.06 63.00 1.60
CA PHE A 8 3.11 61.99 0.51
C PHE A 8 4.60 61.60 0.40
N LEU A 9 4.98 60.32 0.21
CA LEU A 9 6.13 59.89 -0.61
C LEU A 9 6.15 58.33 -0.66
N TYR A 10 5.78 57.64 -1.76
CA TYR A 10 6.57 57.30 -2.97
C TYR A 10 7.76 56.35 -2.64
N ILE A 11 8.06 55.20 -3.28
CA ILE A 11 7.93 54.66 -4.64
C ILE A 11 8.37 53.17 -4.68
N PHE A 12 7.91 52.41 -5.68
CA PHE A 12 8.40 51.12 -6.24
C PHE A 12 8.39 49.87 -5.36
N PHE A 13 7.43 48.97 -5.64
CA PHE A 13 7.75 47.67 -6.26
C PHE A 13 6.46 47.06 -6.83
N SER A 14 6.13 47.42 -8.06
CA SER A 14 5.22 46.65 -8.91
C SER A 14 6.08 46.00 -9.97
N PHE A 15 6.38 44.71 -9.87
CA PHE A 15 6.70 43.84 -11.01
C PHE A 15 6.70 42.39 -10.52
N PHE A 16 5.96 41.54 -11.22
CA PHE A 16 5.83 40.07 -11.06
C PHE A 16 4.91 39.51 -9.97
N PHE A 17 3.60 39.74 -10.10
CA PHE A 17 2.60 38.72 -9.76
C PHE A 17 1.55 38.64 -10.88
N ASN A 18 2.01 38.24 -12.06
CA ASN A 18 1.17 37.76 -13.15
C ASN A 18 2.02 36.85 -14.06
N ALA A 19 2.20 35.60 -13.65
CA ALA A 19 2.54 34.46 -14.53
C ALA A 19 2.63 33.16 -13.71
N ALA A 20 1.50 32.69 -13.19
CA ALA A 20 1.27 31.27 -12.94
C ALA A 20 -0.24 30.99 -12.84
N ARG A 21 -1.00 31.43 -13.85
CA ARG A 21 -2.08 30.59 -14.35
C ARG A 21 -1.40 29.39 -15.02
N ALA A 22 -1.06 28.37 -14.24
CA ALA A 22 -1.08 27.02 -14.73
C ALA A 22 -2.50 26.52 -14.50
N GLN A 23 -3.32 26.74 -15.51
CA GLN A 23 -4.45 25.93 -15.91
C GLN A 23 -4.41 24.52 -15.29
N GLN A 24 -5.09 24.32 -14.16
CA GLN A 24 -5.30 23.01 -13.54
C GLN A 24 -6.76 22.61 -13.81
N SER A 25 -7.10 22.51 -15.10
CA SER A 25 -8.31 21.88 -15.59
C SER A 25 -7.91 20.58 -16.29
N ASN A 26 -8.51 19.47 -15.85
CA ASN A 26 -8.44 18.12 -16.40
C ASN A 26 -7.11 17.37 -16.16
N GLY A 27 -7.09 16.43 -15.22
CA GLY A 27 -5.99 15.45 -15.08
C GLY A 27 -5.73 14.91 -13.67
N TYR A 28 -6.32 15.49 -12.62
CA TYR A 28 -6.17 14.95 -11.26
C TYR A 28 -7.16 13.81 -11.02
N ILE A 29 -6.74 12.60 -11.37
CA ILE A 29 -7.12 11.43 -10.59
C ILE A 29 -6.09 11.33 -9.47
N ASP A 30 -6.55 11.48 -8.22
CA ASP A 30 -6.22 10.63 -7.07
C ASP A 30 -4.94 9.78 -7.17
N GLY A 31 -3.76 10.39 -7.26
CA GLY A 31 -2.48 9.66 -7.31
C GLY A 31 -2.08 8.99 -5.99
N PHE A 32 -2.85 9.15 -4.92
CA PHE A 32 -2.47 8.68 -3.58
C PHE A 32 -2.52 7.15 -3.46
N PHE A 33 -3.49 6.50 -4.11
CA PHE A 33 -3.61 5.05 -4.02
C PHE A 33 -2.54 4.32 -4.86
N LEU A 34 -2.17 4.87 -6.02
CA LEU A 34 -1.23 4.30 -7.00
C LEU A 34 0.18 4.11 -6.46
N ASP A 35 0.95 3.21 -7.05
CA ASP A 35 2.39 3.15 -6.82
C ASP A 35 3.12 4.30 -7.51
N TYR A 36 4.43 4.39 -7.29
CA TYR A 36 5.25 5.35 -8.01
C TYR A 36 6.68 4.87 -8.23
N ILE A 37 7.36 5.53 -9.15
CA ILE A 37 8.80 5.44 -9.36
C ILE A 37 9.46 6.81 -9.26
N ILE A 38 10.76 6.82 -9.01
CA ILE A 38 11.61 8.00 -9.02
C ILE A 38 12.62 7.89 -10.16
N THR A 39 12.57 8.81 -11.12
CA THR A 39 13.48 8.83 -12.28
C THR A 39 14.93 9.14 -11.88
N LYS A 40 15.90 8.97 -12.79
CA LYS A 40 17.29 9.38 -12.55
C LYS A 40 17.43 10.88 -12.28
N ASP A 41 16.53 11.67 -12.83
CA ASP A 41 16.53 13.12 -12.66
C ASP A 41 15.84 13.55 -11.36
N GLY A 42 15.11 12.64 -10.71
CA GLY A 42 14.43 12.89 -9.43
C GLY A 42 12.92 13.12 -9.56
N ASP A 43 12.37 13.05 -10.77
CA ASP A 43 10.93 13.17 -10.99
C ASP A 43 10.20 11.95 -10.43
N THR A 44 9.00 12.17 -9.89
CA THR A 44 8.12 11.10 -9.43
C THR A 44 7.05 10.82 -10.47
N ILE A 45 6.91 9.57 -10.88
CA ILE A 45 5.90 9.12 -11.84
C ILE A 45 5.00 8.12 -11.12
N TYR A 46 3.69 8.40 -11.09
CA TYR A 46 2.68 7.53 -10.48
C TYR A 46 2.11 6.54 -11.49
N GLY A 47 1.77 5.34 -11.03
CA GLY A 47 1.25 4.27 -11.87
C GLY A 47 1.04 2.95 -11.12
N ALA A 48 0.97 1.85 -11.85
CA ALA A 48 0.90 0.50 -11.28
C ALA A 48 2.24 -0.20 -11.49
N VAL A 49 2.91 -0.60 -10.41
CA VAL A 49 4.13 -1.40 -10.54
C VAL A 49 3.74 -2.83 -10.87
N LYS A 50 4.40 -3.40 -11.88
CA LYS A 50 4.21 -4.76 -12.37
C LYS A 50 5.53 -5.51 -12.40
N GLU A 51 5.46 -6.81 -12.18
CA GLU A 51 6.61 -7.71 -12.22
C GLU A 51 6.39 -8.77 -13.31
N GLU A 52 7.27 -8.82 -14.30
CA GLU A 52 7.28 -9.80 -15.39
C GLU A 52 8.66 -10.42 -15.48
N LEU A 53 8.77 -11.75 -15.30
CA LEU A 53 9.98 -12.53 -15.65
C LEU A 53 11.31 -11.81 -15.36
N PHE A 54 11.61 -11.61 -14.07
CA PHE A 54 12.79 -10.90 -13.54
C PHE A 54 12.89 -9.40 -13.82
N LYS A 55 11.87 -8.78 -14.40
CA LYS A 55 11.80 -7.33 -14.63
C LYS A 55 10.65 -6.71 -13.86
N THR A 56 10.94 -5.64 -13.14
CA THR A 56 9.95 -4.76 -12.54
C THR A 56 9.78 -3.53 -13.43
N TYR A 57 8.56 -3.05 -13.61
CA TYR A 57 8.28 -1.82 -14.34
C TYR A 57 7.07 -1.10 -13.76
N LEU A 58 6.94 0.19 -14.04
CA LEU A 58 5.73 0.96 -13.80
C LEU A 58 4.94 1.09 -15.09
N LEU A 59 3.65 0.81 -15.02
CA LEU A 59 2.68 1.11 -16.04
C LEU A 59 1.96 2.41 -15.66
N LYS A 60 1.94 3.39 -16.56
CA LYS A 60 1.19 4.65 -16.42
C LYS A 60 0.16 4.75 -17.54
N MET A 61 -1.04 5.21 -17.22
CA MET A 61 -2.04 5.60 -18.22
C MET A 61 -1.86 7.08 -18.56
N ASP A 62 -1.78 7.40 -19.85
CA ASP A 62 -1.77 8.80 -20.32
C ASP A 62 -3.18 9.36 -20.46
N ASP A 63 -3.28 10.65 -20.81
CA ASP A 63 -4.56 11.37 -20.93
C ASP A 63 -5.46 10.80 -22.06
N ASN A 64 -4.88 10.05 -23.00
CA ASN A 64 -5.59 9.40 -24.10
C ASN A 64 -5.94 7.94 -23.77
N GLY A 65 -5.67 7.47 -22.56
CA GLY A 65 -5.90 6.10 -22.12
C GLY A 65 -4.85 5.09 -22.61
N SER A 66 -3.78 5.55 -23.25
CA SER A 66 -2.68 4.69 -23.68
C SER A 66 -1.76 4.33 -22.51
N LEU A 67 -1.16 3.14 -22.59
CA LEU A 67 -0.31 2.60 -21.54
C LEU A 67 1.17 2.85 -21.85
N ILE A 68 1.86 3.52 -20.94
CA ILE A 68 3.29 3.83 -21.01
C ILE A 68 4.04 3.00 -19.97
N ARG A 69 5.12 2.34 -20.37
CA ARG A 69 5.96 1.48 -19.52
C ARG A 69 7.27 2.16 -19.15
N TYR A 70 7.64 2.09 -17.88
CA TYR A 70 8.92 2.56 -17.35
C TYR A 70 9.63 1.41 -16.63
N GLU A 71 10.76 0.92 -17.15
CA GLU A 71 11.52 -0.18 -16.52
C GLU A 71 12.20 0.29 -15.22
N ALA A 72 12.06 -0.48 -14.13
CA ALA A 72 12.48 -0.08 -12.79
C ALA A 72 14.00 -0.10 -12.55
N ASP A 73 14.72 -0.93 -13.29
CA ASP A 73 16.19 -1.03 -13.27
C ASP A 73 16.88 0.27 -13.71
N LYS A 74 16.18 1.10 -14.48
CA LYS A 74 16.66 2.40 -14.96
C LYS A 74 16.38 3.55 -13.97
N LEU A 75 15.86 3.27 -12.78
CA LEU A 75 15.28 4.28 -11.87
C LEU A 75 16.07 4.40 -10.57
N LYS A 76 15.88 5.52 -9.85
CA LYS A 76 16.46 5.74 -8.52
C LYS A 76 15.81 4.84 -7.46
N GLY A 77 14.50 4.60 -7.59
CA GLY A 77 13.72 3.76 -6.68
C GLY A 77 12.25 3.70 -7.11
N TYR A 78 11.48 2.89 -6.41
CA TYR A 78 10.06 2.70 -6.61
C TYR A 78 9.34 2.36 -5.31
N ARG A 79 8.07 2.72 -5.20
CA ARG A 79 7.15 2.22 -4.18
C ARG A 79 6.33 1.09 -4.78
N TYR A 80 6.23 -0.03 -4.08
CA TYR A 80 5.37 -1.14 -4.46
C TYR A 80 4.66 -1.67 -3.22
N ASN A 81 3.33 -1.74 -3.26
CA ASN A 81 2.51 -2.24 -2.15
C ASN A 81 2.82 -1.55 -0.81
N GLY A 82 3.07 -0.24 -0.86
CA GLY A 82 3.42 0.57 0.31
C GLY A 82 4.85 0.42 0.83
N TYR A 83 5.69 -0.40 0.19
CA TYR A 83 7.13 -0.51 0.50
C TYR A 83 7.94 0.30 -0.50
N VAL A 84 8.88 1.10 -0.01
CA VAL A 84 9.83 1.80 -0.87
C VAL A 84 11.10 0.96 -1.05
N ASN A 85 11.44 0.71 -2.31
CA ASN A 85 12.68 0.09 -2.75
C ASN A 85 13.55 1.13 -3.46
N THR A 86 14.81 1.27 -3.06
CA THR A 86 15.74 2.25 -3.66
C THR A 86 16.93 1.53 -4.25
N ASN A 87 17.28 1.86 -5.50
CA ASN A 87 18.52 1.40 -6.12
C ASN A 87 19.74 2.18 -5.60
N LYS A 88 19.55 3.44 -5.13
CA LYS A 88 20.53 4.28 -4.39
C LYS A 88 19.82 5.31 -3.51
N GLU A 89 20.40 5.68 -2.36
CA GLU A 89 19.90 6.77 -1.51
C GLU A 89 19.92 8.12 -2.26
N PRO A 90 18.78 8.82 -2.39
CA PRO A 90 18.74 10.14 -3.04
C PRO A 90 19.39 11.21 -2.15
N LYS A 91 20.13 12.15 -2.76
CA LYS A 91 20.93 13.18 -2.07
C LYS A 91 20.16 14.46 -1.71
N ASP A 92 18.92 14.59 -2.17
CA ASP A 92 18.11 15.81 -2.07
C ASP A 92 17.32 15.95 -0.75
N GLY A 93 17.49 15.01 0.19
CA GLY A 93 16.98 15.15 1.55
C GLY A 93 15.49 14.89 1.73
N ILE A 94 14.69 14.88 0.66
CA ILE A 94 13.24 14.60 0.72
C ILE A 94 12.98 13.12 1.02
N TYR A 95 13.88 12.25 0.58
CA TYR A 95 13.74 10.78 0.69
C TYR A 95 14.99 10.10 1.29
N THR A 96 15.89 10.87 1.91
CA THR A 96 17.04 10.33 2.66
C THR A 96 16.54 9.55 3.88
N GLY A 97 16.77 8.23 3.93
CA GLY A 97 16.43 7.37 5.07
C GLY A 97 15.44 6.22 4.78
N LEU A 98 15.10 5.96 3.53
CA LEU A 98 14.20 4.87 3.11
C LEU A 98 14.95 3.54 2.88
N LYS A 99 15.58 3.00 3.94
CA LYS A 99 15.81 1.54 3.99
C LYS A 99 14.48 0.88 4.32
N TYR A 100 13.86 0.20 3.36
CA TYR A 100 12.61 -0.58 3.52
C TYR A 100 11.65 0.01 4.56
N LYS A 101 11.08 1.19 4.28
CA LYS A 101 10.06 1.77 5.16
C LYS A 101 8.69 1.59 4.50
N LYS A 102 7.76 0.99 5.23
CA LYS A 102 6.32 1.07 4.93
C LYS A 102 5.89 2.50 5.25
N ASP A 103 5.03 3.11 4.44
CA ASP A 103 4.62 4.52 4.50
C ASP A 103 3.86 4.95 5.80
N SER A 104 3.98 4.23 6.94
CA SER A 104 3.41 4.66 8.22
C SER A 104 4.49 5.10 9.23
N LEU A 105 4.06 5.97 10.16
CA LEU A 105 4.77 6.41 11.37
C LEU A 105 5.33 5.27 12.24
N ASP A 106 5.03 4.00 11.96
CA ASP A 106 5.48 2.83 12.74
C ASP A 106 6.90 2.35 12.44
N SER A 107 7.61 2.98 11.48
CA SER A 107 8.96 2.55 11.08
C SER A 107 10.05 2.64 12.16
N VAL A 108 9.70 3.07 13.38
CA VAL A 108 10.60 3.14 14.54
C VAL A 108 10.33 2.02 15.56
N GLN A 109 9.21 1.29 15.46
CA GLN A 109 8.87 0.25 16.44
C GLN A 109 9.34 -1.13 15.99
N GLY A 110 10.01 -1.82 16.91
CA GLY A 110 10.48 -3.20 16.73
C GLY A 110 9.32 -4.20 16.54
N ASP A 111 9.66 -5.48 16.55
CA ASP A 111 8.66 -6.56 16.49
C ASP A 111 7.66 -6.46 17.66
N TYR A 112 6.43 -6.89 17.40
CA TYR A 112 5.36 -6.83 18.39
C TYR A 112 4.34 -7.94 18.22
N PHE A 113 3.57 -8.16 19.28
CA PHE A 113 2.43 -9.07 19.34
C PHE A 113 1.27 -8.36 20.04
N VAL A 114 0.07 -8.46 19.48
CA VAL A 114 -1.16 -7.87 20.02
C VAL A 114 -2.04 -8.98 20.59
N LYS A 115 -2.40 -8.86 21.87
CA LYS A 115 -3.33 -9.77 22.57
C LYS A 115 -4.24 -8.98 23.47
N ASN A 116 -5.56 -9.24 23.41
CA ASN A 116 -6.56 -8.59 24.28
C ASN A 116 -6.49 -7.05 24.25
N SER A 117 -6.15 -6.46 23.10
CA SER A 117 -5.91 -5.02 22.93
C SER A 117 -4.61 -4.47 23.54
N ASP A 118 -3.79 -5.31 24.15
CA ASP A 118 -2.44 -4.95 24.61
C ASP A 118 -1.41 -5.26 23.52
N THR A 119 -0.48 -4.33 23.31
CA THR A 119 0.68 -4.52 22.41
C THR A 119 1.93 -4.83 23.23
N ILE A 120 2.52 -5.99 22.99
CA ILE A 120 3.76 -6.44 23.63
C ILE A 120 4.88 -6.33 22.60
N TYR A 121 5.92 -5.55 22.92
CA TYR A 121 7.09 -5.37 22.06
C TYR A 121 8.22 -6.33 22.46
N GLY A 122 8.93 -6.86 21.46
CA GLY A 122 10.00 -7.84 21.66
C GLY A 122 10.25 -8.66 20.40
N ASP A 123 11.24 -9.53 20.44
CA ASP A 123 11.62 -10.34 19.29
C ASP A 123 10.60 -11.47 19.08
N VAL A 124 9.99 -11.51 17.89
CA VAL A 124 9.01 -12.53 17.50
C VAL A 124 9.72 -13.68 16.80
N TYR A 125 9.34 -14.91 17.16
CA TYR A 125 9.95 -16.13 16.64
C TYR A 125 8.89 -17.10 16.12
N GLU A 126 9.17 -17.65 14.94
CA GLU A 126 8.41 -18.72 14.29
C GLU A 126 9.24 -20.01 14.25
N PRO A 127 9.05 -20.92 15.22
CA PRO A 127 9.76 -22.19 15.19
C PRO A 127 9.17 -23.13 14.13
N ILE A 128 10.02 -23.95 13.50
CA ILE A 128 9.61 -25.00 12.55
C ILE A 128 8.60 -25.97 13.21
N LEU A 129 8.75 -26.23 14.51
CA LEU A 129 7.84 -27.06 15.29
C LEU A 129 7.40 -26.32 16.56
N GLY A 130 6.09 -26.28 16.79
CA GLY A 130 5.47 -25.72 17.98
C GLY A 130 4.88 -24.32 17.77
N SER A 131 4.47 -23.69 18.88
CA SER A 131 3.78 -22.39 18.84
C SER A 131 4.76 -21.23 18.64
N ARG A 132 4.34 -20.22 17.86
CA ARG A 132 5.00 -18.91 17.77
C ARG A 132 5.12 -18.27 19.16
N TYR A 133 6.12 -17.42 19.33
CA TYR A 133 6.37 -16.78 20.61
C TYR A 133 7.07 -15.43 20.47
N ILE A 134 6.94 -14.59 21.50
CA ILE A 134 7.64 -13.32 21.63
C ILE A 134 8.51 -13.34 22.89
N ILE A 135 9.69 -12.72 22.81
CA ILE A 135 10.57 -12.47 23.96
C ILE A 135 10.63 -10.95 24.19
N PRO A 136 9.91 -10.41 25.20
CA PRO A 136 9.99 -8.99 25.54
C PRO A 136 11.38 -8.62 26.06
N LYS A 137 11.82 -7.36 25.86
CA LYS A 137 13.16 -6.88 26.27
C LYS A 137 13.54 -7.15 27.73
N GLN A 138 12.56 -7.21 28.63
CA GLN A 138 12.73 -7.37 30.07
C GLN A 138 12.30 -8.75 30.58
N GLY A 139 11.94 -9.68 29.69
CA GLY A 139 10.86 -10.61 29.98
C GLY A 139 11.12 -12.08 29.74
N LYS A 140 10.16 -12.85 30.26
CA LYS A 140 9.97 -14.27 30.01
C LYS A 140 9.31 -14.47 28.64
N LYS A 141 9.69 -15.55 27.95
CA LYS A 141 9.07 -16.02 26.71
C LYS A 141 7.55 -16.16 26.85
N ILE A 142 6.80 -15.51 25.95
CA ILE A 142 5.35 -15.61 25.85
C ILE A 142 5.01 -16.39 24.57
N LYS A 143 4.46 -17.60 24.72
CA LYS A 143 3.96 -18.38 23.59
C LYS A 143 2.55 -17.90 23.24
N PHE A 144 2.26 -17.81 21.95
CA PHE A 144 0.92 -17.56 21.46
C PHE A 144 0.53 -18.61 20.42
N ARG A 145 -0.74 -19.02 20.49
CA ARG A 145 -1.37 -19.96 19.57
C ARG A 145 -2.39 -19.20 18.76
N GLY A 146 -2.78 -19.77 17.62
CA GLY A 146 -3.79 -19.18 16.78
C GLY A 146 -5.11 -18.99 17.53
N GLU A 147 -5.45 -17.75 17.83
CA GLU A 147 -6.76 -17.31 18.28
C GLU A 147 -7.18 -16.20 17.32
N ALA A 148 -8.41 -16.26 16.81
CA ALA A 148 -8.86 -15.34 15.76
C ALA A 148 -8.69 -13.87 16.19
N GLY A 149 -8.06 -13.07 15.31
CA GLY A 149 -7.79 -11.66 15.56
C GLY A 149 -6.49 -11.36 16.32
N LEU A 150 -5.70 -12.37 16.69
CA LEU A 150 -4.33 -12.14 17.14
C LEU A 150 -3.48 -11.59 15.98
N VAL A 151 -2.62 -10.62 16.30
CA VAL A 151 -1.74 -9.97 15.33
C VAL A 151 -0.31 -10.02 15.83
N TYR A 152 0.65 -10.30 14.95
CA TYR A 152 2.06 -10.04 15.24
C TYR A 152 2.73 -9.34 14.07
N LYS A 153 3.79 -8.60 14.37
CA LYS A 153 4.71 -8.03 13.39
C LYS A 153 6.08 -8.66 13.56
N THR A 154 6.66 -9.08 12.44
CA THR A 154 8.09 -9.45 12.38
C THR A 154 8.76 -8.80 11.19
N GLY A 155 9.84 -8.07 11.45
CA GLY A 155 10.50 -7.23 10.45
C GLY A 155 9.52 -6.19 9.88
N HIS A 156 9.22 -6.28 8.59
CA HIS A 156 8.31 -5.38 7.89
C HIS A 156 6.90 -5.95 7.70
N TYR A 157 6.70 -7.23 8.05
CA TYR A 157 5.48 -7.96 7.78
C TYR A 157 4.60 -8.02 9.02
N ILE A 158 3.29 -7.87 8.80
CA ILE A 158 2.27 -8.00 9.82
C ILE A 158 1.42 -9.22 9.45
N TYR A 159 1.22 -10.11 10.42
CA TYR A 159 0.41 -11.31 10.26
C TYR A 159 -0.77 -11.24 11.21
N GLU A 160 -1.93 -11.68 10.74
CA GLU A 160 -3.15 -11.78 11.55
C GLU A 160 -3.65 -13.22 11.48
N TYR A 161 -3.99 -13.79 12.63
CA TYR A 161 -4.59 -15.11 12.69
C TYR A 161 -6.07 -15.03 12.35
N ARG A 162 -6.49 -15.76 11.31
CA ARG A 162 -7.84 -15.71 10.76
C ARG A 162 -8.39 -17.08 10.46
N ASP A 163 -9.70 -17.19 10.60
CA ASP A 163 -10.47 -18.25 9.99
C ASP A 163 -10.61 -17.92 8.49
N LYS A 164 -10.30 -18.88 7.63
CA LYS A 164 -10.35 -18.74 6.18
C LYS A 164 -11.03 -19.94 5.51
N PRO A 165 -11.63 -19.73 4.33
CA PRO A 165 -11.99 -20.83 3.44
C PRO A 165 -10.78 -21.72 3.18
N LYS A 166 -11.01 -23.05 3.10
CA LYS A 166 -9.95 -23.98 2.71
C LYS A 166 -9.53 -23.72 1.27
N VAL A 167 -8.22 -23.68 1.03
CA VAL A 167 -7.65 -23.56 -0.31
C VAL A 167 -7.31 -24.94 -0.86
N GLU A 168 -6.63 -25.79 -0.08
CA GLU A 168 -6.22 -27.13 -0.51
C GLU A 168 -6.70 -28.21 0.47
N THR A 169 -6.62 -29.48 0.08
CA THR A 169 -7.10 -30.60 0.92
C THR A 169 -6.39 -30.66 2.28
N LEU A 170 -5.08 -30.39 2.28
CA LEU A 170 -4.23 -30.39 3.47
C LEU A 170 -4.15 -29.02 4.16
N ASP A 171 -4.93 -28.05 3.67
CA ASP A 171 -4.98 -26.71 4.22
C ASP A 171 -5.82 -26.63 5.50
N SER A 172 -5.35 -25.82 6.45
CA SER A 172 -6.08 -25.48 7.66
C SER A 172 -7.15 -24.44 7.37
N LYS A 173 -8.30 -24.54 8.06
CA LYS A 173 -9.32 -23.47 8.05
C LYS A 173 -8.91 -22.26 8.88
N GLU A 174 -7.83 -22.36 9.65
CA GLU A 174 -7.36 -21.30 10.53
C GLU A 174 -5.86 -21.14 10.30
N ASP A 175 -5.40 -19.93 9.99
CA ASP A 175 -3.98 -19.69 9.67
C ASP A 175 -3.53 -18.26 9.93
N TRP A 176 -2.22 -18.05 9.97
CA TRP A 176 -1.58 -16.75 10.03
C TRP A 176 -1.44 -16.18 8.62
N LEU A 177 -2.29 -15.22 8.29
CA LEU A 177 -2.30 -14.60 6.98
C LEU A 177 -1.49 -13.31 6.98
N LEU A 178 -0.73 -13.07 5.91
CA LEU A 178 0.03 -11.84 5.75
C LEU A 178 -0.94 -10.68 5.49
N LEU A 179 -1.04 -9.72 6.39
CA LEU A 179 -1.90 -8.55 6.25
C LEU A 179 -1.26 -7.53 5.31
N LEU A 180 -1.77 -7.48 4.07
CA LEU A 180 -1.29 -6.58 3.03
C LEU A 180 -1.91 -5.19 3.16
N TYR A 181 -3.21 -5.13 3.46
CA TYR A 181 -3.95 -3.88 3.65
C TYR A 181 -5.00 -4.00 4.75
N LYS A 182 -5.13 -2.97 5.58
CA LYS A 182 -6.16 -2.85 6.62
C LYS A 182 -6.88 -1.52 6.46
N GLY A 183 -8.02 -1.57 5.80
CA GLY A 183 -8.95 -0.45 5.69
C GLY A 183 -9.94 -0.40 6.85
N LYS A 184 -10.88 0.54 6.76
CA LYS A 184 -12.03 0.65 7.68
C LYS A 184 -13.03 -0.47 7.46
N GLU A 185 -13.35 -0.76 6.20
CA GLU A 185 -14.42 -1.69 5.82
C GLU A 185 -13.90 -2.99 5.20
N VAL A 186 -12.66 -2.95 4.73
CA VAL A 186 -12.05 -4.05 3.99
C VAL A 186 -10.64 -4.34 4.47
N LYS A 187 -10.27 -5.62 4.53
CA LYS A 187 -8.89 -6.05 4.71
C LYS A 187 -8.46 -6.95 3.55
N LEU A 188 -7.18 -6.88 3.20
CA LEU A 188 -6.55 -7.74 2.21
C LEU A 188 -5.44 -8.55 2.86
N TYR A 189 -5.46 -9.85 2.62
CA TYR A 189 -4.42 -10.76 3.06
C TYR A 189 -3.78 -11.48 1.89
N GLY A 190 -2.47 -11.69 1.98
CA GLY A 190 -1.71 -12.57 1.10
C GLY A 190 -1.63 -13.98 1.68
N TYR A 191 -1.77 -14.98 0.81
CA TYR A 191 -1.61 -16.38 1.13
C TYR A 191 -0.77 -17.06 0.04
N ALA A 192 0.42 -17.53 0.39
CA ALA A 192 1.27 -18.24 -0.54
C ALA A 192 0.95 -19.74 -0.47
N THR A 193 0.36 -20.31 -1.52
CA THR A 193 0.32 -21.77 -1.68
C THR A 193 1.61 -22.20 -2.38
N GLY A 194 2.34 -23.16 -1.79
CA GLY A 194 3.65 -23.59 -2.29
C GLY A 194 3.65 -24.08 -3.75
N HIS A 195 2.48 -24.43 -4.32
CA HIS A 195 2.36 -24.99 -5.67
C HIS A 195 1.48 -24.20 -6.66
N GLN A 196 0.58 -23.30 -6.22
CA GLN A 196 -0.43 -22.68 -7.11
C GLN A 196 -0.30 -21.15 -7.26
N GLY A 197 0.76 -20.55 -6.72
CA GLY A 197 0.98 -19.11 -6.78
C GLY A 197 0.36 -18.36 -5.59
N THR A 198 0.44 -17.03 -5.64
CA THR A 198 -0.10 -16.19 -4.56
C THR A 198 -1.61 -16.14 -4.68
N CYS A 199 -2.34 -16.55 -3.64
CA CYS A 199 -3.77 -16.28 -3.50
C CYS A 199 -3.97 -15.08 -2.58
N TYR A 200 -5.12 -14.42 -2.69
CA TYR A 200 -5.52 -13.37 -1.77
C TYR A 200 -6.80 -13.73 -1.04
N PHE A 201 -6.94 -13.21 0.17
CA PHE A 201 -8.22 -13.15 0.85
C PHE A 201 -8.64 -11.70 1.01
N ILE A 202 -9.88 -11.39 0.63
CA ILE A 202 -10.52 -10.11 0.94
C ILE A 202 -11.52 -10.36 2.06
N GLU A 203 -11.34 -9.68 3.19
CA GLU A 203 -12.35 -9.62 4.24
C GLU A 203 -13.20 -8.38 4.04
N LYS A 204 -14.50 -8.56 3.81
CA LYS A 204 -15.47 -7.47 3.70
C LYS A 204 -16.75 -7.91 4.40
N ASP A 205 -17.40 -7.01 5.13
CA ASP A 205 -18.63 -7.33 5.87
C ASP A 205 -18.49 -8.52 6.85
N ARG A 206 -17.26 -8.71 7.38
CA ARG A 206 -16.85 -9.85 8.24
C ARG A 206 -16.85 -11.21 7.53
N GLU A 207 -16.97 -11.24 6.21
CA GLU A 207 -16.84 -12.45 5.41
C GLU A 207 -15.48 -12.49 4.70
N MET A 208 -14.88 -13.68 4.66
CA MET A 208 -13.58 -13.93 4.01
C MET A 208 -13.81 -14.53 2.63
N HIS A 209 -13.38 -13.81 1.60
CA HIS A 209 -13.52 -14.22 0.20
C HIS A 209 -12.16 -14.58 -0.40
N LEU A 210 -12.05 -15.79 -0.95
CA LEU A 210 -10.83 -16.27 -1.61
C LEU A 210 -10.76 -15.76 -3.05
N LEU A 211 -9.63 -15.14 -3.40
CA LEU A 211 -9.29 -14.75 -4.76
C LEU A 211 -8.11 -15.61 -5.25
N ARG A 212 -8.34 -16.35 -6.33
CA ARG A 212 -7.31 -17.12 -7.01
C ARG A 212 -7.06 -16.61 -8.40
N MET A 213 -5.80 -16.68 -8.83
CA MET A 213 -5.38 -16.22 -10.14
C MET A 213 -5.94 -17.09 -11.28
N ASP A 214 -6.15 -18.39 -11.04
CA ASP A 214 -6.66 -19.37 -12.01
C ASP A 214 -8.20 -19.43 -12.07
N GLU A 215 -8.89 -18.65 -11.26
CA GLU A 215 -10.36 -18.53 -11.26
C GLU A 215 -10.82 -17.18 -11.84
N ASN A 216 -12.13 -16.99 -12.00
CA ASN A 216 -12.70 -15.72 -12.44
C ASN A 216 -12.74 -14.69 -11.29
N TRP A 217 -11.55 -14.30 -10.81
CA TRP A 217 -11.37 -13.35 -9.72
C TRP A 217 -11.97 -11.96 -10.02
N LEU A 218 -12.04 -11.56 -11.29
CA LEU A 218 -12.64 -10.28 -11.68
C LEU A 218 -14.16 -10.28 -11.44
N ASP A 219 -14.86 -11.39 -11.70
CA ASP A 219 -16.28 -11.52 -11.36
C ASP A 219 -16.52 -11.47 -9.86
N LEU A 220 -15.65 -12.08 -9.05
CA LEU A 220 -15.73 -11.96 -7.60
C LEU A 220 -15.53 -10.52 -7.15
N LEU A 221 -14.53 -9.81 -7.69
CA LEU A 221 -14.33 -8.40 -7.40
C LEU A 221 -15.54 -7.54 -7.81
N ASN A 222 -16.16 -7.81 -8.98
CA ASN A 222 -17.39 -7.12 -9.40
C ASN A 222 -18.53 -7.30 -8.41
N LYS A 223 -18.64 -8.48 -7.76
CA LYS A 223 -19.64 -8.72 -6.72
C LYS A 223 -19.29 -8.01 -5.42
N LEU A 224 -18.03 -8.08 -5.00
CA LEU A 224 -17.57 -7.50 -3.72
C LEU A 224 -17.61 -5.97 -3.71
N PHE A 225 -17.32 -5.34 -4.85
CA PHE A 225 -17.31 -3.88 -5.01
C PHE A 225 -18.47 -3.39 -5.89
N ALA A 226 -19.60 -4.12 -5.90
CA ALA A 226 -20.78 -3.75 -6.68
C ALA A 226 -21.35 -2.38 -6.30
N ASP A 227 -21.13 -1.96 -5.05
CA ASP A 227 -21.47 -0.64 -4.51
C ASP A 227 -20.58 0.49 -5.04
N LYS A 228 -19.39 0.17 -5.57
CA LYS A 228 -18.43 1.14 -6.16
C LYS A 228 -17.81 0.60 -7.45
N PRO A 229 -18.57 0.56 -8.56
CA PRO A 229 -18.11 -0.05 -9.81
C PRO A 229 -16.86 0.62 -10.42
N ASP A 230 -16.61 1.89 -10.10
CA ASP A 230 -15.46 2.65 -10.61
C ASP A 230 -14.11 2.11 -10.12
N VAL A 231 -14.07 1.39 -9.00
CA VAL A 231 -12.86 0.72 -8.48
C VAL A 231 -12.28 -0.23 -9.53
N LEU A 232 -13.16 -0.85 -10.33
CA LEU A 232 -12.81 -1.92 -11.26
C LEU A 232 -12.53 -1.44 -12.68
N LYS A 233 -12.71 -0.15 -12.97
CA LYS A 233 -12.46 0.40 -14.33
C LYS A 233 -11.01 0.16 -14.75
N TYR A 234 -10.08 0.25 -13.82
CA TYR A 234 -8.65 0.05 -14.08
C TYR A 234 -8.29 -1.42 -14.37
N PHE A 235 -8.97 -2.38 -13.75
CA PHE A 235 -8.80 -3.81 -14.06
C PHE A 235 -9.41 -4.15 -15.42
N LYS A 236 -10.60 -3.62 -15.72
CA LYS A 236 -11.26 -3.80 -17.02
C LYS A 236 -10.44 -3.22 -18.18
N SER A 237 -9.67 -2.16 -17.92
CA SER A 237 -8.74 -1.57 -18.90
C SER A 237 -7.42 -2.33 -19.08
N GLY A 238 -7.11 -3.32 -18.23
CA GLY A 238 -5.81 -4.01 -18.18
C GLY A 238 -4.69 -3.23 -17.49
N PHE A 239 -4.95 -1.99 -17.04
CA PHE A 239 -4.01 -1.18 -16.27
C PHE A 239 -3.57 -1.88 -14.98
N LEU A 240 -4.54 -2.42 -14.23
CA LEU A 240 -4.27 -3.22 -13.03
C LEU A 240 -4.44 -4.71 -13.32
N GLY A 241 -3.52 -5.52 -12.79
CA GLY A 241 -3.59 -6.98 -12.80
C GLY A 241 -3.86 -7.57 -11.41
N PHE A 242 -3.94 -8.90 -11.34
CA PHE A 242 -4.16 -9.64 -10.09
C PHE A 242 -3.11 -9.30 -9.01
N GLU A 243 -1.87 -9.07 -9.43
CA GLU A 243 -0.75 -8.60 -8.59
C GLU A 243 -1.01 -7.24 -7.92
N ASN A 244 -1.90 -6.42 -8.50
CA ASN A 244 -2.22 -5.08 -8.03
C ASN A 244 -3.55 -4.99 -7.25
N ILE A 245 -4.10 -6.10 -6.75
CA ILE A 245 -5.38 -6.10 -6.01
C ILE A 245 -5.38 -5.12 -4.83
N TYR A 246 -4.24 -4.92 -4.15
CA TYR A 246 -4.14 -3.95 -3.05
C TYR A 246 -4.46 -2.51 -3.47
N LEU A 247 -4.19 -2.13 -4.72
CA LEU A 247 -4.54 -0.81 -5.26
C LEU A 247 -6.07 -0.66 -5.35
N ALA A 248 -6.77 -1.73 -5.75
CA ALA A 248 -8.23 -1.77 -5.78
C ALA A 248 -8.83 -1.62 -4.38
N VAL A 249 -8.33 -2.43 -3.44
CA VAL A 249 -8.81 -2.46 -2.06
C VAL A 249 -8.58 -1.11 -1.38
N ARG A 250 -7.40 -0.51 -1.59
CA ARG A 250 -7.08 0.83 -1.08
C ARG A 250 -8.00 1.90 -1.68
N TYR A 251 -8.18 1.88 -3.00
CA TYR A 251 -9.08 2.84 -3.66
C TYR A 251 -10.52 2.71 -3.14
N TYR A 252 -11.01 1.47 -2.96
CA TYR A 252 -12.33 1.21 -2.41
C TYR A 252 -12.53 1.82 -1.02
N ASP A 253 -11.55 1.62 -0.12
CA ASP A 253 -11.62 2.07 1.28
C ASP A 253 -11.45 3.60 1.40
N GLU A 254 -10.55 4.21 0.62
CA GLU A 254 -10.34 5.67 0.62
C GLU A 254 -11.54 6.45 0.07
N HIS A 255 -12.38 5.79 -0.72
CA HIS A 255 -13.60 6.34 -1.28
C HIS A 255 -14.86 5.76 -0.61
N SER A 256 -14.72 5.07 0.54
CA SER A 256 -15.83 4.76 1.45
C SER A 256 -16.15 5.98 2.31
N ASN A 257 -17.44 6.30 2.43
CA ASN A 257 -17.95 7.40 3.27
C ASN A 257 -17.63 7.20 4.75
#